data_AF-A0A412KEV5-F1
#
_entry.id   AF-A0A412KEV5-F1
#
_cell.length_a   1.000
_cell.length_b   1.000
_cell.length_c   1.000
_cell.angle_alpha   90.00
_cell.angle_beta   90.00
_cell.angle_gamma   90.00
#
_symmetry.space_group_name_H-M   'P 1'
#
loop_
_entity.id
_entity.type
_entity.pdbx_description
1 polymer ?
#
loop_
_entity_poly.entity_id
_entity_poly.type
_entity_poly.pdbx_seq_one_letter_code
_entity_poly.pdbx_strand_id
1 'polypeptide(L)'
;NVYLCPSLHIEEFELGNIRTDNITEIMEKSKQKYGEIDVEMLSKCKNCEIKYYCGGGCRAIAFNETGDLYGQERNCDNYRNRVFDLMLQ
;
A
#
# COMPACT_ATOMS: atom_id res chain seq x y z
N ASN A 1 -12.16 16.94 1.01
CA ASN A 1 -11.20 16.35 0.05
C ASN A 1 -11.23 14.83 0.19
N VAL A 2 -10.87 14.14 -0.87
CA VAL A 2 -10.76 12.68 -0.98
C VAL A 2 -9.27 12.39 -1.06
N TYR A 3 -8.80 11.43 -0.26
CA TYR A 3 -7.40 11.02 -0.19
C TYR A 3 -7.28 9.53 -0.49
N LEU A 4 -6.08 9.10 -0.86
CA LEU A 4 -5.77 7.70 -1.19
C LEU A 4 -6.16 6.72 -0.07
N CYS A 5 -5.87 7.08 1.18
CA CYS A 5 -6.11 6.26 2.36
C CYS A 5 -6.32 7.17 3.57
N PRO A 6 -7.19 6.82 4.55
CA PRO A 6 -7.31 7.59 5.79
C PRO A 6 -5.98 7.75 6.55
N SER A 7 -5.09 6.76 6.45
CA SER A 7 -3.75 6.79 7.06
C SER A 7 -2.71 7.58 6.26
N LEU A 8 -3.09 8.09 5.08
CA LEU A 8 -2.29 8.92 4.17
C LEU A 8 -3.00 10.25 3.90
N HIS A 9 -3.64 10.83 4.92
CA HIS A 9 -4.34 12.10 4.83
C HIS A 9 -3.37 13.28 4.86
N ILE A 10 -2.51 13.36 3.84
CA ILE A 10 -1.58 14.46 3.59
C ILE A 10 -1.77 14.97 2.16
N GLU A 11 -1.37 16.22 1.92
CA GLU A 11 -1.59 16.92 0.65
C GLU A 11 -1.03 16.16 -0.56
N GLU A 12 0.11 15.48 -0.40
CA GLU A 12 0.74 14.64 -1.44
C GLU A 12 -0.19 13.55 -2.00
N PHE A 13 -1.09 13.01 -1.16
CA PHE A 13 -2.02 11.94 -1.51
C PHE A 13 -3.47 12.41 -1.71
N GLU A 14 -3.67 13.71 -1.91
CA GLU A 14 -4.99 14.25 -2.25
C GLU A 14 -5.40 13.87 -3.69
N LEU A 15 -6.58 13.25 -3.79
CA LEU A 15 -7.16 12.81 -5.05
C LEU A 15 -8.14 13.86 -5.62
N GLY A 16 -8.83 14.63 -4.78
CA GLY A 16 -9.71 15.72 -5.21
C GLY A 16 -10.72 16.13 -4.14
N ASN A 17 -11.79 16.81 -4.52
CA ASN A 17 -12.86 17.23 -3.62
C ASN A 17 -14.23 16.80 -4.14
N ILE A 18 -14.90 15.91 -3.41
CA ILE A 18 -16.21 15.34 -3.79
C ILE A 18 -17.34 16.37 -3.94
N ARG A 19 -17.16 17.59 -3.43
CA ARG A 19 -18.15 18.67 -3.56
C ARG A 19 -18.02 19.44 -4.87
N THR A 20 -16.88 19.34 -5.54
CA THR A 20 -16.55 20.12 -6.75
C THR A 20 -16.19 19.24 -7.94
N ASP A 21 -15.67 18.04 -7.70
CA ASP A 21 -15.11 17.15 -8.72
C ASP A 21 -16.00 15.93 -8.93
N ASN A 22 -15.97 15.34 -10.13
CA ASN A 22 -16.71 14.11 -10.42
C ASN A 22 -16.04 12.90 -9.73
N ILE A 23 -16.83 12.05 -9.07
CA ILE A 23 -16.28 10.87 -8.39
C ILE A 23 -15.55 9.91 -9.34
N THR A 24 -16.04 9.74 -10.57
CA THR A 24 -15.40 8.88 -11.57
C THR A 24 -14.02 9.44 -11.96
N GLU A 25 -13.86 10.75 -12.06
CA GLU A 25 -12.57 11.40 -12.33
C GLU A 25 -11.61 11.25 -11.14
N ILE A 26 -12.10 11.42 -9.90
CA ILE A 26 -11.31 11.17 -8.68
C ILE A 26 -10.80 9.71 -8.66
N MET A 27 -11.68 8.76 -8.97
CA MET A 27 -11.35 7.33 -8.98
C MET A 27 -10.34 6.99 -10.10
N GLU A 28 -10.52 7.56 -11.29
CA GLU A 28 -9.60 7.36 -12.42
C GLU A 28 -8.21 7.94 -12.12
N LYS A 29 -8.14 9.15 -11.52
CA LYS A 29 -6.89 9.74 -11.05
C LYS A 29 -6.19 8.86 -10.00
N SER A 30 -6.96 8.26 -9.09
CA SER A 30 -6.42 7.29 -8.12
C SER A 30 -5.81 6.08 -8.82
N LYS A 31 -6.54 5.49 -9.77
CA LYS A 31 -6.09 4.33 -10.54
C LYS A 31 -4.83 4.63 -11.36
N GLN A 32 -4.78 5.79 -12.02
CA GLN A 32 -3.61 6.20 -12.83
C GLN A 32 -2.35 6.40 -11.99
N LYS A 33 -2.49 6.95 -10.77
CA LYS A 33 -1.34 7.22 -9.90
C LYS A 33 -0.88 6.00 -9.10
N TYR A 34 -1.81 5.18 -8.62
CA TYR A 34 -1.53 4.17 -7.59
C TYR A 34 -2.04 2.76 -7.95
N GLY A 35 -2.75 2.61 -9.07
CA GLY A 35 -3.36 1.33 -9.47
C GLY A 35 -2.35 0.24 -9.84
N GLU A 36 -1.11 0.62 -10.18
CA GLU A 36 -0.02 -0.31 -10.52
C GLU A 36 0.82 -0.72 -9.29
N ILE A 37 0.49 -0.22 -8.09
CA ILE A 37 1.19 -0.62 -6.86
C ILE A 37 0.74 -2.04 -6.50
N ASP A 38 1.56 -3.01 -6.89
CA ASP A 38 1.38 -4.42 -6.66
C ASP A 38 2.57 -5.03 -5.91
N VAL A 39 2.38 -6.20 -5.30
CA VAL A 39 3.43 -6.93 -4.59
C VAL A 39 4.62 -7.30 -5.48
N GLU A 40 4.41 -7.48 -6.79
CA GLU A 40 5.48 -7.70 -7.77
C GLU A 40 6.40 -6.48 -7.97
N MET A 41 5.92 -5.28 -7.67
CA MET A 41 6.69 -4.04 -7.77
C MET A 41 7.57 -3.78 -6.54
N LEU A 42 7.38 -4.54 -5.46
CA LEU A 42 8.11 -4.37 -4.22
C LEU A 42 9.37 -5.23 -4.22
N SER A 43 10.54 -4.59 -4.12
CA SER A 43 11.86 -5.20 -4.34
C SER A 43 12.09 -6.48 -3.53
N LYS A 44 11.75 -6.50 -2.23
CA LYS A 44 11.87 -7.68 -1.35
C LYS A 44 10.67 -8.63 -1.51
N CYS A 45 9.47 -8.12 -1.76
CA CYS A 45 8.26 -8.95 -1.76
C CYS A 45 8.08 -9.76 -3.04
N LYS A 46 8.53 -9.27 -4.21
CA LYS A 46 8.37 -9.99 -5.50
C LYS A 46 8.95 -11.41 -5.50
N ASN A 47 9.99 -11.65 -4.70
CA ASN A 47 10.67 -12.93 -4.54
C ASN A 47 10.34 -13.62 -3.19
N CYS A 48 9.37 -13.11 -2.43
CA CYS A 48 8.99 -13.67 -1.14
C CYS A 48 7.99 -14.81 -1.31
N GLU A 49 8.20 -15.91 -0.58
CA GLU A 49 7.37 -17.13 -0.62
C GLU A 49 5.91 -16.86 -0.20
N ILE A 50 5.68 -15.86 0.65
CA ILE A 50 4.35 -15.51 1.17
C ILE A 50 3.78 -14.25 0.52
N LYS A 51 4.31 -13.81 -0.62
CA LYS A 51 3.99 -12.49 -1.21
C LYS A 51 2.49 -12.26 -1.44
N TYR A 52 1.78 -13.28 -1.94
CA TYR A 52 0.34 -13.20 -2.15
C TYR A 52 -0.49 -13.43 -0.89
N TYR A 53 0.14 -13.91 0.20
CA TYR A 53 -0.53 -14.03 1.49
C TYR A 53 -0.59 -12.67 2.20
N CYS A 54 0.54 -11.95 2.28
CA CYS A 54 0.59 -10.65 2.95
C CYS A 54 0.33 -9.45 2.03
N GLY A 55 0.36 -9.64 0.70
CA GLY A 55 0.21 -8.55 -0.28
C GLY A 55 1.31 -7.48 -0.20
N GLY A 56 2.44 -7.80 0.43
CA GLY A 56 3.50 -6.85 0.74
C GLY A 56 3.23 -5.95 1.94
N GLY A 57 2.14 -6.11 2.69
CA GLY A 57 1.81 -5.27 3.86
C GLY A 57 1.16 -3.92 3.52
N CYS A 58 1.03 -3.04 4.51
CA CYS A 58 0.32 -1.77 4.37
C CYS A 58 1.21 -0.67 3.77
N ARG A 59 0.81 -0.13 2.62
CA ARG A 59 1.55 0.97 1.94
C ARG A 59 1.62 2.25 2.77
N ALA A 60 0.61 2.51 3.61
CA ALA A 60 0.62 3.65 4.51
C ALA A 60 1.68 3.53 5.62
N ILE A 61 1.89 2.33 6.16
CA ILE A 61 2.96 2.09 7.15
C ILE A 61 4.32 2.23 6.47
N ALA A 62 4.51 1.61 5.30
CA ALA A 62 5.74 1.72 4.52
C ALA A 62 6.11 3.19 4.25
N PHE A 63 5.17 4.00 3.78
CA PHE A 63 5.40 5.42 3.53
C PHE A 63 5.71 6.19 4.81
N ASN A 64 4.96 5.98 5.90
CA ASN A 64 5.22 6.68 7.16
C ASN A 64 6.59 6.34 7.78
N GLU A 65 7.12 5.13 7.54
CA GLU A 65 8.42 4.71 8.05
C GLU A 65 9.59 5.11 7.12
N THR A 66 9.37 5.19 5.81
CA THR A 66 10.45 5.30 4.81
C THR A 66 10.36 6.53 3.91
N GLY A 67 9.20 7.18 3.84
CA GLY A 67 8.89 8.22 2.85
C GLY A 67 8.58 7.67 1.45
N ASP A 68 8.45 6.34 1.29
CA ASP A 68 8.23 5.69 0.00
C ASP A 68 7.09 4.65 0.08
N LEU A 69 6.12 4.74 -0.83
CA LEU A 69 5.03 3.76 -0.96
C LEU A 69 5.54 2.37 -1.39
N TYR A 70 6.66 2.31 -2.10
CA TYR A 70 7.36 1.08 -2.49
C TYR A 70 8.35 0.60 -1.41
N GLY A 71 8.48 1.35 -0.32
CA GLY A 71 9.29 1.03 0.83
C GLY A 71 8.83 -0.24 1.55
N GLN A 72 9.72 -0.77 2.39
CA GLN A 72 9.46 -1.93 3.20
C GLN A 72 9.13 -1.54 4.64
N GLU A 73 8.00 -2.01 5.14
CA GLU A 73 7.66 -1.91 6.57
C GLU A 73 8.67 -2.68 7.44
N ARG A 74 9.04 -2.09 8.57
CA ARG A 74 10.01 -2.62 9.55
C ARG A 74 9.60 -3.97 10.13
N ASN A 75 8.31 -4.22 10.32
CA ASN A 75 7.79 -5.45 10.90
C ASN A 75 7.62 -6.62 9.90
N CYS A 76 8.06 -6.46 8.64
CA CYS A 76 7.90 -7.48 7.59
C CYS A 76 8.33 -8.89 8.02
N ASP A 77 9.50 -9.03 8.66
CA ASP A 77 10.02 -10.35 9.05
C ASP A 77 9.22 -11.00 10.19
N ASN A 78 8.71 -10.19 11.12
CA ASN A 78 7.82 -10.68 12.19
C ASN A 78 6.50 -11.20 11.63
N TYR A 79 5.90 -10.48 10.67
CA TYR A 79 4.72 -10.95 9.96
C TYR A 79 5.00 -12.23 9.19
N ARG A 80 6.13 -12.29 8.47
CA ARG A 80 6.54 -13.49 7.73
C ARG A 80 6.60 -14.71 8.65
N ASN A 81 7.29 -14.61 9.78
CA ASN A 81 7.43 -15.71 10.72
C ASN A 81 6.08 -16.16 11.29
N ARG A 82 5.20 -15.22 11.67
CA ARG A 82 3.85 -15.56 12.15
C ARG A 82 3.03 -16.33 11.12
N VAL A 83 3.15 -15.99 9.84
CA VAL A 83 2.46 -16.73 8.76
C VAL A 83 2.99 -18.15 8.67
N PHE A 84 4.31 -18.36 8.73
CA PHE A 84 4.90 -19.70 8.76
C PHE A 84 4.48 -20.49 9.99
N ASP A 85 4.50 -19.87 11.18
CA ASP A 85 4.10 -20.51 12.43
C ASP A 85 2.64 -20.99 12.41
N LEU A 86 1.75 -20.27 11.71
CA LEU A 86 0.35 -20.65 11.52
C LEU A 86 0.18 -21.76 10.47
N MET A 87 1.06 -21.84 9.47
CA MET A 87 1.00 -22.86 8.41
C MET A 87 1.61 -24.21 8.83
N LEU A 88 2.40 -24.23 9.91
CA LEU A 88 3.05 -25.43 10.46
C LEU A 88 2.26 -26.09 11.61
N GLN A 89 1.10 -25.53 11.97
CA GLN A 89 0.14 -26.12 12.93
C GLN A 89 -0.90 -26.95 12.19
#